data_AF-A0A362XIA5-F1
#
_entry.id   AF-A0A362XIA5-F1
#
_cell.length_a   1.000
_cell.length_b   1.000
_cell.length_c   1.000
_cell.angle_alpha   90.00
_cell.angle_beta   90.00
_cell.angle_gamma   90.00
#
_symmetry.space_group_name_H-M   'P 1'
#
loop_
_entity.id
_entity.type
_entity.pdbx_description
1 polymer ?
#
loop_
_entity_poly.entity_id
_entity_poly.type
_entity_poly.pdbx_seq_one_letter_code
_entity_poly.pdbx_strand_id
1 'polypeptide(L)'
;MILSTEVDYIIVGSGLAGICFAEQLRRRHRSFLVISDESQCASEVAGGLYNPLILKRFTLAYNAAEQLDYAMPFYEELTAFLGVEIDQKIPTLRILNTPSEQNIWYEARDKSGYERFMKDGFEV
;
A
#
# COMPACT_ATOMS: atom_id res chain seq x y z
N MET A 1 -4.15 28.32 -27.76
CA MET A 1 -4.57 28.18 -26.35
C MET A 1 -3.29 28.21 -25.52
N ILE A 2 -3.01 29.32 -24.84
CA ILE A 2 -1.80 29.47 -24.05
C ILE A 2 -2.06 28.72 -22.73
N LEU A 3 -1.44 27.56 -22.56
CA LEU A 3 -1.39 26.91 -21.25
C LEU A 3 -0.58 27.85 -20.35
N SER A 4 -1.22 28.35 -19.28
CA SER A 4 -0.47 28.97 -18.17
C SER A 4 0.57 27.95 -17.70
N THR A 5 1.85 28.31 -17.74
CA THR A 5 2.97 27.44 -17.39
C THR A 5 3.25 27.40 -15.89
N GLU A 6 2.50 28.17 -15.09
CA GLU A 6 2.65 28.18 -13.64
C GLU A 6 1.78 27.10 -13.00
N VAL A 7 2.43 26.20 -12.27
CA VAL A 7 1.81 25.15 -11.45
C VAL A 7 2.36 25.24 -10.02
N ASP A 8 1.55 24.84 -9.04
CA ASP A 8 1.96 24.83 -7.63
C ASP A 8 3.06 23.78 -7.37
N TYR A 9 3.04 22.67 -8.11
CA TYR A 9 3.96 21.54 -7.93
C TYR A 9 4.44 20.96 -9.26
N ILE A 10 5.69 20.51 -9.28
CA ILE A 10 6.22 19.62 -10.32
C ILE A 10 6.51 18.27 -9.67
N ILE A 11 5.99 17.20 -10.27
CA ILE A 11 6.20 15.82 -9.87
C ILE A 11 7.11 15.18 -10.91
N VAL A 12 8.28 14.69 -10.50
CA VAL A 12 9.22 13.99 -11.38
C VAL A 12 9.16 12.50 -11.06
N GLY A 13 8.66 11.72 -12.02
CA GLY A 13 8.41 10.28 -11.90
C GLY A 13 6.91 9.96 -11.76
N SER A 14 6.43 9.03 -12.58
CA SER A 14 5.04 8.56 -12.64
C SER A 14 4.82 7.20 -11.96
N GLY A 15 5.72 6.81 -11.05
CA GLY A 15 5.51 5.64 -10.21
C GLY A 15 4.41 5.84 -9.17
N LEU A 16 4.10 4.79 -8.40
CA LEU A 16 3.00 4.77 -7.43
C LEU A 16 3.05 5.95 -6.45
N ALA A 17 4.23 6.29 -5.93
CA ALA A 17 4.40 7.43 -5.03
C ALA A 17 4.07 8.77 -5.72
N GLY A 18 4.53 8.97 -6.96
CA GLY A 18 4.26 10.19 -7.73
C GLY A 18 2.79 10.35 -8.08
N ILE A 19 2.13 9.26 -8.50
CA ILE A 19 0.70 9.25 -8.83
C ILE A 19 -0.17 9.40 -7.58
N CYS A 20 0.17 8.73 -6.47
CA CYS A 20 -0.52 8.93 -5.20
C CYS A 20 -0.40 10.38 -4.71
N PHE A 21 0.77 11.01 -4.88
CA PHE A 21 0.94 12.42 -4.54
C PHE A 21 0.15 13.34 -5.47
N ALA A 22 0.13 13.07 -6.78
CA ALA A 22 -0.72 13.79 -7.74
C ALA A 22 -2.20 13.73 -7.35
N GLU A 23 -2.68 12.57 -6.89
CA GLU A 23 -4.04 12.42 -6.38
C GLU A 23 -4.29 13.28 -5.13
N GLN A 24 -3.34 13.32 -4.19
CA GLN A 24 -3.45 14.20 -3.01
C GLN A 24 -3.54 15.68 -3.38
N LEU A 25 -2.83 16.11 -4.43
CA LEU A 25 -2.88 17.47 -4.97
C LEU A 25 -4.22 17.75 -5.66
N ARG A 26 -4.70 16.81 -6.49
CA ARG A 26 -6.01 16.89 -7.16
C ARG A 26 -7.14 17.09 -6.16
N ARG A 27 -7.17 16.27 -5.08
CA ARG A 27 -8.16 16.37 -3.99
C ARG A 27 -8.12 17.69 -3.24
N ARG A 28 -6.98 18.38 -3.25
CA ARG A 28 -6.76 19.69 -2.60
C ARG A 28 -6.85 20.86 -3.58
N HIS A 29 -7.27 20.62 -4.82
CA HIS A 29 -7.35 21.63 -5.88
C HIS A 29 -6.03 22.39 -6.10
N ARG A 30 -4.90 21.67 -6.00
CA ARG A 30 -3.58 22.20 -6.33
C ARG A 30 -3.22 21.84 -7.77
N SER A 31 -2.66 22.80 -8.48
CA SER A 31 -2.18 22.59 -9.85
C SER A 31 -0.83 21.87 -9.84
N PHE A 32 -0.64 20.95 -10.78
CA PHE A 32 0.63 20.22 -10.87
C PHE A 32 0.95 19.78 -12.28
N LEU A 33 2.24 19.56 -12.54
CA LEU A 33 2.77 18.94 -13.75
C LEU A 33 3.50 17.65 -13.38
N VAL A 34 3.17 16.55 -14.05
CA VAL A 34 3.92 15.29 -13.94
C VAL A 34 4.87 15.18 -15.12
N ILE A 35 6.15 14.94 -14.83
CA ILE A 35 7.20 14.69 -15.81
C ILE A 35 7.69 13.25 -15.59
N SER A 36 7.57 12.41 -16.59
CA SER A 36 8.09 11.04 -16.59
C SER A 36 8.63 10.68 -17.96
N ASP A 37 9.54 9.72 -17.97
CA ASP A 37 10.11 9.13 -19.18
C ASP A 37 9.77 7.63 -19.23
N GLU A 38 10.41 6.90 -20.15
CA GLU A 38 10.29 5.44 -20.29
C GLU A 38 11.30 4.68 -19.39
N SER A 39 11.80 5.31 -18.33
CA SER A 39 12.71 4.65 -17.38
C SER A 39 12.02 3.50 -16.63
N GLN A 40 12.81 2.54 -16.16
CA GLN A 40 12.31 1.41 -15.38
C GLN A 40 11.61 1.90 -14.10
N CYS A 41 10.31 1.60 -14.00
CA CYS A 41 9.50 1.97 -12.87
C CYS A 41 9.33 0.79 -11.90
N ALA A 42 9.87 0.91 -10.69
CA ALA A 42 9.72 -0.12 -9.65
C ALA A 42 8.25 -0.46 -9.33
N SER A 43 7.34 0.46 -9.61
CA SER A 43 5.90 0.25 -9.42
C SER A 43 5.29 -0.70 -10.46
N GLU A 44 5.81 -0.75 -11.68
CA GLU A 44 5.29 -1.64 -12.74
C GLU A 44 5.62 -3.11 -12.48
N VAL A 45 6.78 -3.36 -11.87
CA VAL A 45 7.27 -4.71 -11.56
C VAL A 45 6.94 -5.15 -10.12
N ALA A 46 6.19 -4.33 -9.38
CA ALA A 46 5.79 -4.66 -8.02
C ALA A 46 4.74 -5.78 -8.00
N GLY A 47 4.79 -6.64 -6.98
CA GLY A 47 3.81 -7.72 -6.82
C GLY A 47 2.42 -7.28 -6.36
N GLY A 48 2.18 -5.98 -6.12
CA GLY A 48 0.87 -5.45 -5.74
C GLY A 48 0.38 -5.83 -4.33
N LEU A 49 1.27 -6.30 -3.45
CA LEU A 49 0.91 -6.77 -2.11
C LEU A 49 1.33 -5.76 -1.03
N TYR A 50 0.42 -5.42 -0.12
CA TYR A 50 0.74 -4.76 1.15
C TYR A 50 0.70 -5.80 2.26
N ASN A 51 1.85 -6.08 2.88
CA ASN A 51 1.94 -7.04 3.98
C ASN A 51 2.23 -6.30 5.29
N PRO A 52 1.31 -6.33 6.27
CA PRO A 52 1.52 -5.68 7.56
C PRO A 52 2.55 -6.40 8.44
N LEU A 53 3.02 -7.60 8.04
CA LEU A 53 3.95 -8.43 8.79
C LEU A 53 5.29 -8.63 8.08
N ILE A 54 6.38 -8.41 8.83
CA ILE A 54 7.74 -8.79 8.43
C ILE A 54 7.93 -10.29 8.68
N LEU A 55 7.85 -11.08 7.61
CA LEU A 55 7.74 -12.54 7.68
C LEU A 55 8.89 -13.27 8.39
N LYS A 56 10.10 -12.69 8.42
CA LYS A 56 11.28 -13.34 9.05
C LYS A 56 11.16 -13.46 10.58
N ARG A 57 10.43 -12.53 11.22
CA ARG A 57 10.31 -12.46 12.70
C ARG A 57 8.87 -12.29 13.17
N PHE A 58 7.91 -12.33 12.24
CA PHE A 58 6.50 -12.01 12.48
C PHE A 58 6.32 -10.72 13.28
N THR A 59 7.09 -9.68 12.97
CA THR A 59 6.93 -8.35 13.58
C THR A 59 6.09 -7.48 12.67
N LEU A 60 5.27 -6.58 13.22
CA LEU A 60 4.55 -5.61 12.40
C LEU A 60 5.51 -4.70 11.63
N ALA A 61 5.13 -4.35 10.42
CA ALA A 61 5.72 -3.23 9.71
C ALA A 61 5.47 -1.94 10.51
N TYR A 62 6.40 -0.99 10.41
CA TYR A 62 6.28 0.28 11.11
C TYR A 62 4.95 0.97 10.78
N ASN A 63 4.16 1.30 11.81
CA ASN A 63 2.83 1.91 11.72
C ASN A 63 1.84 1.20 10.78
N ALA A 64 1.92 -0.14 10.68
CA ALA A 64 1.08 -0.92 9.77
C ALA A 64 -0.43 -0.61 9.89
N ALA A 65 -0.96 -0.50 11.13
CA ALA A 65 -2.37 -0.18 11.37
C ALA A 65 -2.74 1.20 10.83
N GLU A 66 -2.02 2.24 11.24
CA GLU A 66 -2.28 3.62 10.82
C GLU A 66 -2.17 3.79 9.29
N GLN A 67 -1.15 3.17 8.69
CA GLN A 67 -0.95 3.22 7.24
C GLN A 67 -2.09 2.53 6.49
N LEU A 68 -2.57 1.38 6.97
CA LEU A 68 -3.70 0.69 6.36
C LEU A 68 -5.01 1.45 6.58
N ASP A 69 -5.25 1.97 7.79
CA ASP A 69 -6.43 2.79 8.09
C ASP A 69 -6.53 4.02 7.18
N TYR A 70 -5.39 4.57 6.76
CA TYR A 70 -5.35 5.62 5.74
C TYR A 70 -5.50 5.07 4.31
N ALA A 71 -4.83 3.97 4.00
CA ALA A 71 -4.75 3.46 2.63
C ALA A 71 -6.06 2.85 2.14
N MET A 72 -6.85 2.16 2.98
CA MET A 72 -8.09 1.52 2.51
C MET A 72 -9.10 2.54 1.98
N PRO A 73 -9.47 3.60 2.74
CA PRO A 73 -10.39 4.61 2.22
C PRO A 73 -9.80 5.36 1.02
N PHE A 74 -8.49 5.59 1.00
CA PHE A 74 -7.80 6.22 -0.12
C PHE A 74 -7.98 5.43 -1.43
N TYR A 75 -7.77 4.11 -1.41
CA TYR A 75 -7.91 3.27 -2.59
C TYR A 75 -9.38 3.10 -3.01
N GLU A 76 -10.31 2.98 -2.06
CA GLU A 76 -11.76 2.92 -2.34
C GLU A 76 -12.24 4.17 -3.09
N GLU A 77 -11.88 5.36 -2.59
CA GLU A 77 -12.22 6.64 -3.22
C GLU A 77 -11.58 6.77 -4.61
N LEU A 78 -10.33 6.32 -4.77
CA LEU A 78 -9.63 6.37 -6.05
C LEU A 78 -10.24 5.41 -7.08
N THR A 79 -10.64 4.21 -6.66
CA THR A 79 -11.39 3.26 -7.50
C THR A 79 -12.71 3.85 -7.97
N ALA A 80 -13.46 4.51 -7.09
CA ALA A 80 -14.70 5.18 -7.46
C ALA A 80 -14.47 6.33 -8.45
N PHE A 81 -13.40 7.10 -8.27
CA PHE A 81 -13.05 8.20 -9.18
C PHE A 81 -12.62 7.72 -10.57
N LEU A 82 -11.79 6.68 -10.63
CA LEU A 82 -11.26 6.17 -11.90
C LEU A 82 -12.21 5.19 -12.61
N GLY A 83 -13.21 4.65 -11.90
CA GLY A 83 -14.12 3.65 -12.44
C GLY A 83 -13.45 2.29 -12.71
N VAL A 84 -12.35 2.00 -12.01
CA VAL A 84 -11.58 0.75 -12.14
C VAL A 84 -11.26 0.18 -10.77
N GLU A 85 -11.23 -1.14 -10.66
CA GLU A 85 -10.83 -1.85 -9.44
C GLU A 85 -9.31 -1.78 -9.26
N ILE A 86 -8.85 -1.22 -8.14
CA ILE A 86 -7.42 -0.97 -7.85
C ILE A 86 -6.90 -1.91 -6.74
N ASP A 87 -7.78 -2.33 -5.84
CA ASP A 87 -7.43 -3.11 -4.66
C ASP A 87 -8.36 -4.30 -4.51
N GLN A 88 -7.77 -5.50 -4.61
CA GLN A 88 -8.47 -6.76 -4.44
C GLN A 88 -7.98 -7.43 -3.16
N LYS A 89 -8.90 -7.71 -2.24
CA LYS A 89 -8.57 -8.39 -0.99
C LYS A 89 -8.42 -9.89 -1.22
N ILE A 90 -7.20 -10.39 -0.99
CA ILE A 90 -6.90 -11.82 -1.02
C ILE A 90 -6.29 -12.27 0.31
N PRO A 91 -6.66 -13.45 0.85
CA PRO A 91 -6.03 -13.96 2.05
C PRO A 91 -4.55 -14.26 1.79
N THR A 92 -3.68 -13.80 2.69
CA THR A 92 -2.24 -14.08 2.63
C THR A 92 -1.91 -15.22 3.57
N LEU A 93 -1.36 -16.30 3.01
CA LEU A 93 -1.06 -17.52 3.76
C LEU A 93 0.45 -17.72 3.88
N ARG A 94 0.92 -18.03 5.09
CA ARG A 94 2.32 -18.35 5.37
C ARG A 94 2.42 -19.79 5.86
N ILE A 95 3.15 -20.60 5.13
CA ILE A 95 3.51 -21.96 5.55
C ILE A 95 4.60 -21.87 6.63
N LEU A 96 4.35 -22.48 7.78
CA LEU A 96 5.29 -22.62 8.89
C LEU A 96 5.96 -23.99 8.77
N ASN A 97 7.26 -24.01 8.46
CA ASN A 97 7.96 -25.23 8.08
C ASN A 97 8.57 -25.97 9.27
N THR A 98 8.70 -25.32 10.43
CA THR A 98 9.32 -25.89 11.61
C THR A 98 8.54 -25.58 12.89
N PRO A 99 8.64 -26.42 13.94
CA PRO A 99 8.08 -26.10 15.25
C PRO A 99 8.59 -24.78 15.82
N SER A 100 9.84 -24.41 15.51
CA SER A 100 10.42 -23.13 15.94
C SER A 100 9.70 -21.93 15.30
N GLU A 101 9.45 -21.97 13.98
CA GLU A 101 8.67 -20.93 13.31
C GLU A 101 7.24 -20.83 13.87
N GLN A 102 6.64 -21.97 14.20
CA GLN A 102 5.32 -22.03 14.83
C GLN A 102 5.30 -21.36 16.21
N ASN A 103 6.32 -21.58 17.03
CA ASN A 103 6.42 -20.92 18.33
C ASN A 103 6.55 -19.40 18.19
N ILE A 104 7.40 -18.92 17.27
CA ILE A 104 7.56 -17.48 17.02
C ILE A 104 6.23 -16.86 16.52
N TRP A 105 5.47 -17.58 15.68
CA TRP A 105 4.16 -17.13 15.21
C TRP A 105 3.20 -16.89 16.38
N TYR A 106 3.06 -17.87 17.27
CA TYR A 106 2.15 -17.75 18.42
C TYR A 106 2.61 -16.69 19.42
N GLU A 107 3.92 -16.61 19.72
CA GLU A 107 4.49 -15.57 20.57
C GLU A 107 4.27 -14.15 20.01
N ALA A 108 4.31 -13.98 18.69
CA ALA A 108 4.06 -12.70 18.05
C ALA A 108 2.58 -12.33 18.05
N ARG A 109 1.71 -13.29 17.72
CA ARG A 109 0.25 -13.09 17.65
C ARG A 109 -0.34 -12.61 18.96
N ASP A 110 0.17 -13.10 20.09
CA ASP A 110 -0.35 -12.76 21.41
C ASP A 110 0.09 -11.35 21.91
N LYS A 111 0.85 -10.61 21.09
CA LYS A 111 1.20 -9.20 21.37
C LYS A 111 0.05 -8.27 21.00
N SER A 112 -0.15 -7.24 21.80
CA SER A 112 -1.14 -6.19 21.53
C SER A 112 -0.96 -5.58 20.13
N GLY A 113 -2.05 -5.47 19.38
CA GLY A 113 -2.09 -4.88 18.04
C GLY A 113 -1.82 -5.87 16.90
N TYR A 114 -1.45 -7.12 17.20
CA TYR A 114 -1.19 -8.16 16.19
C TYR A 114 -2.46 -8.94 15.81
N GLU A 115 -3.49 -8.93 16.66
CA GLU A 115 -4.78 -9.60 16.44
C GLU A 115 -5.50 -9.15 15.15
N ARG A 116 -5.22 -7.93 14.69
CA ARG A 116 -5.75 -7.39 13.43
C ARG A 116 -5.17 -8.07 12.19
N PHE A 117 -3.95 -8.60 12.30
CA PHE A 117 -3.15 -9.05 11.15
C PHE A 117 -2.78 -10.53 11.19
N MET A 118 -2.93 -11.17 12.35
CA MET A 118 -2.60 -12.57 12.56
C MET A 118 -3.83 -13.32 13.07
N LYS A 119 -4.34 -14.25 12.24
CA LYS A 119 -5.47 -15.12 12.56
C LYS A 119 -5.05 -16.59 12.47
N ASP A 120 -5.75 -17.45 13.22
CA ASP A 120 -5.57 -18.89 13.14
C ASP A 120 -6.44 -19.47 12.02
N GLY A 121 -5.83 -20.33 11.19
CA GLY A 121 -6.55 -21.15 10.21
C GLY A 121 -7.05 -20.41 8.97
N PHE A 122 -7.61 -21.20 8.05
CA PHE A 122 -8.40 -20.69 6.92
C PHE A 122 -9.78 -20.30 7.45
N GLU A 123 -10.14 -19.02 7.40
CA GLU A 123 -11.56 -18.63 7.32
C GLU A 123 -11.98 -18.89 5.86
N VAL A 124 -12.79 -19.93 5.63
CA VAL A 124 -13.48 -20.18 4.36
C VAL A 124 -14.78 -19.39 4.33
#